data_AF-A0A937C8C5-F1
#
_entry.id   AF-A0A937C8C5-F1
#
_cell.length_a   1.000
_cell.length_b   1.000
_cell.length_c   1.000
_cell.angle_alpha   90.00
_cell.angle_beta   90.00
_cell.angle_gamma   90.00
#
_symmetry.space_group_name_H-M   'P 1'
#
loop_
_entity.id
_entity.type
_entity.pdbx_description
1 polymer ?
#
loop_
_entity_poly.entity_id
_entity_poly.type
_entity_poly.pdbx_seq_one_letter_code
_entity_poly.pdbx_strand_id
1 'polypeptide(L)'
;MANGYAWVNYMDQASGNMYWNSMPSGTANGAGGAETVRMTLTNTGSLGLNVVPNGNGQLQFQNTIDNRKIVLWENANTSIDFYGFGINGGTLRYQIPAVGNVHSFVAGNTALLNIFGTGQRYPGRYAYPIKRRPVKGKYCSH
;
A
#
# COMPACT_ATOMS: atom_id res chain seq x y z
N MET A 1 0.52 -26.31 25.79
CA MET A 1 0.33 -24.85 25.75
C MET A 1 0.86 -24.40 24.39
N ALA A 2 0.03 -23.75 23.57
CA ALA A 2 0.53 -23.22 22.29
C ALA A 2 1.64 -22.20 22.57
N ASN A 3 2.74 -22.28 21.83
CA ASN A 3 3.86 -21.35 21.95
C ASN A 3 3.33 -19.93 21.67
N GLY A 4 3.32 -19.06 22.69
CA GLY A 4 2.93 -17.66 22.56
C GLY A 4 4.05 -16.80 21.97
N TYR A 5 3.79 -15.50 21.86
CA TYR A 5 4.83 -14.49 21.64
C TYR A 5 5.01 -13.69 22.93
N ALA A 6 6.25 -13.44 23.31
CA ALA A 6 6.57 -12.39 24.28
C ALA A 6 6.81 -11.07 23.53
N TRP A 7 6.33 -9.98 24.11
CA TRP A 7 6.49 -8.64 23.61
C TRP A 7 7.61 -7.93 24.35
N VAL A 8 8.54 -7.32 23.61
CA VAL A 8 9.67 -6.59 24.18
C VAL A 8 9.77 -5.21 23.54
N ASN A 9 9.89 -4.21 24.40
CA ASN A 9 10.08 -2.82 24.02
C ASN A 9 11.34 -2.34 24.71
N TYR A 10 12.32 -1.88 23.94
CA TYR A 10 13.58 -1.38 24.49
C TYR A 10 14.13 -0.27 23.62
N MET A 11 15.00 0.54 24.21
CA MET A 11 15.85 1.46 23.49
C MET A 11 17.24 0.85 23.38
N ASP A 12 17.79 0.79 22.18
CA ASP A 12 19.19 0.40 22.02
C ASP A 12 20.07 1.57 22.44
N GLN A 13 20.89 1.35 23.46
CA GLN A 13 21.82 2.34 23.99
C GLN A 13 22.89 2.79 22.98
N ALA A 14 23.22 1.95 21.97
CA ALA A 14 24.22 2.28 20.97
C ALA A 14 23.66 3.19 19.87
N SER A 15 22.51 2.81 19.29
CA SER A 15 21.87 3.60 18.22
C SER A 15 20.93 4.70 18.73
N GLY A 16 20.43 4.62 19.97
CA GLY A 16 19.35 5.48 20.48
C GLY A 16 17.98 5.20 19.84
N ASN A 17 17.85 4.12 19.07
CA ASN A 17 16.59 3.73 18.44
C ASN A 17 15.70 3.01 19.46
N MET A 18 14.39 3.25 19.37
CA MET A 18 13.38 2.52 20.13
C MET A 18 12.80 1.40 19.27
N TYR A 19 12.71 0.21 19.86
CA TYR A 19 12.25 -1.00 19.19
C TYR A 19 10.96 -1.52 19.82
N TRP A 20 10.10 -2.03 18.96
CA TRP A 20 8.87 -2.75 19.31
C TRP A 20 8.91 -4.11 18.64
N ASN A 21 9.29 -5.13 19.41
CA ASN A 21 9.68 -6.41 18.86
C ASN A 21 8.89 -7.56 19.49
N SER A 22 8.71 -8.62 18.70
CA SER A 22 8.09 -9.86 19.14
C SER A 22 9.11 -11.00 19.08
N MET A 23 9.14 -11.83 20.11
CA MET A 23 9.99 -13.02 20.19
C MET A 23 9.14 -14.25 20.50
N PRO A 24 9.42 -15.42 19.90
CA PRO A 24 8.75 -16.66 20.27
C PRO A 24 8.96 -16.97 21.76
N SER A 25 7.89 -17.16 22.52
CA SER A 25 8.01 -17.61 23.90
C SER A 25 8.32 -19.11 23.89
N GLY A 26 9.49 -19.50 24.39
CA GLY A 26 9.75 -20.89 24.73
C GLY A 26 8.91 -21.34 25.92
N THR A 27 9.16 -22.55 26.43
CA THR A 27 8.57 -23.03 27.70
C THR A 27 8.73 -21.97 28.79
N ALA A 28 7.60 -21.47 29.32
CA ALA A 28 7.46 -20.47 30.39
C ALA A 28 8.51 -19.35 30.43
N ASN A 29 8.19 -18.18 29.83
CA ASN A 29 8.96 -16.93 29.97
C ASN A 29 10.42 -16.97 29.49
N GLY A 30 10.85 -18.03 28.81
CA GLY A 30 12.18 -18.13 28.20
C GLY A 30 12.19 -17.53 26.79
N ALA A 31 13.11 -16.59 26.55
CA ALA A 31 13.39 -16.08 25.21
C ALA A 31 14.07 -17.16 24.37
N GLY A 32 13.33 -17.80 23.45
CA GLY A 32 13.79 -19.00 22.76
C GLY A 32 14.17 -18.81 21.30
N GLY A 33 14.01 -17.62 20.69
CA GLY A 33 14.16 -17.45 19.25
C GLY A 33 14.57 -16.05 18.81
N ALA A 34 14.96 -15.93 17.54
CA ALA A 34 15.36 -14.68 16.91
C ALA A 34 14.24 -13.64 16.99
N GLU A 35 14.61 -12.43 17.36
CA GLU A 35 13.72 -11.30 17.51
C GLU A 35 13.17 -10.84 16.16
N THR A 36 11.85 -10.65 16.07
CA THR A 36 11.22 -10.04 14.90
C THR A 36 10.90 -8.59 15.19
N VAL A 37 11.60 -7.68 14.51
CA VAL A 37 11.33 -6.25 14.59
C VAL A 37 10.00 -5.93 13.92
N ARG A 38 9.03 -5.40 14.69
CA ARG A 38 7.72 -5.01 14.16
C ARG A 38 7.66 -3.52 13.86
N MET A 39 8.27 -2.71 14.70
CA MET A 39 8.35 -1.27 14.52
C MET A 39 9.66 -0.73 15.11
N THR A 40 10.22 0.29 14.47
CA THR A 40 11.39 1.03 14.97
C THR A 40 11.12 2.52 14.90
N LEU A 41 11.39 3.25 15.98
CA LEU A 41 11.51 4.70 15.96
C LEU A 41 13.00 5.03 16.08
N THR A 42 13.54 5.61 15.02
CA THR A 42 14.96 5.96 14.97
C THR A 42 15.26 7.18 15.84
N ASN A 43 16.52 7.34 16.25
CA ASN A 43 16.98 8.52 16.99
C ASN A 43 16.82 9.85 16.22
N THR A 44 16.63 9.79 14.89
CA THR A 44 16.32 10.94 14.04
C THR A 44 14.83 11.20 13.87
N GLY A 45 13.97 10.39 14.51
CA GLY A 45 12.52 10.54 14.49
C GLY A 45 11.79 9.84 13.34
N SER A 46 12.47 9.01 12.55
CA SER A 46 11.84 8.22 11.49
C SER A 46 11.21 6.93 12.03
N LEU A 47 10.01 6.59 11.55
CA LEU A 47 9.22 5.42 11.91
C LEU A 47 9.29 4.33 10.83
N GLY A 48 9.87 3.19 11.16
CA GLY A 48 9.87 1.98 10.33
C GLY A 48 8.80 0.99 10.79
N LEU A 49 8.01 0.45 9.85
CA LEU A 49 7.02 -0.60 10.10
C LEU A 49 7.42 -1.89 9.38
N ASN A 50 7.80 -2.89 10.18
CA ASN A 50 8.37 -4.16 9.75
C ASN A 50 9.62 -3.98 8.86
N VAL A 51 10.41 -2.93 9.16
CA VAL A 51 11.69 -2.59 8.52
C VAL A 51 12.81 -2.73 9.55
N VAL A 52 13.96 -3.24 9.11
CA VAL A 52 15.24 -3.23 9.85
C VAL A 52 15.68 -1.76 10.06
N PRO A 53 16.41 -1.41 11.14
CA PRO A 53 16.34 -0.07 11.74
C PRO A 53 17.14 1.00 10.98
N ASN A 54 16.63 1.40 9.83
CA ASN A 54 17.20 2.40 8.94
C ASN A 54 16.26 2.65 7.75
N GLY A 55 14.98 2.90 8.06
CA GLY A 55 14.09 3.53 7.09
C GLY A 55 14.73 4.81 6.57
N ASN A 56 14.80 4.94 5.24
CA ASN A 56 15.35 6.10 4.55
C ASN A 56 14.36 7.27 4.51
N GLY A 57 13.11 7.06 4.92
CA GLY A 57 12.07 8.08 5.02
C GLY A 57 11.48 8.17 6.42
N GLN A 58 10.81 9.29 6.71
CA GLN A 58 10.17 9.56 8.02
C GLN A 58 9.13 8.51 8.41
N LEU A 59 8.43 7.92 7.44
CA LEU A 59 7.60 6.73 7.61
C LEU A 59 7.93 5.77 6.47
N GLN A 60 8.37 4.57 6.81
CA GLN A 60 8.71 3.56 5.82
C GLN A 60 8.15 2.20 6.20
N PHE A 61 7.53 1.53 5.23
CA PHE A 61 7.05 0.16 5.33
C PHE A 61 8.12 -0.82 4.82
N GLN A 62 7.99 -2.10 5.19
CA GLN A 62 8.82 -3.17 4.66
C GLN A 62 8.91 -3.12 3.13
N ASN A 63 10.12 -3.31 2.58
CA ASN A 63 10.36 -3.35 1.14
C ASN A 63 9.96 -4.70 0.51
N THR A 64 8.66 -4.96 0.51
CA THR A 64 8.03 -6.15 -0.10
C THR A 64 6.99 -5.73 -1.13
N ILE A 65 6.77 -6.57 -2.14
CA ILE A 65 5.68 -6.36 -3.10
C ILE A 65 4.39 -6.85 -2.44
N ASP A 66 3.49 -5.92 -2.15
CA ASP A 66 2.18 -6.21 -1.55
C ASP A 66 1.16 -5.17 -2.02
N ASN A 67 -0.01 -5.65 -2.44
CA ASN A 67 -1.13 -4.81 -2.83
C ASN A 67 -1.60 -3.93 -1.66
N ARG A 68 -1.45 -4.41 -0.42
CA ARG A 68 -2.07 -3.86 0.79
C ARG A 68 -1.02 -3.31 1.75
N LYS A 69 -0.37 -2.21 1.39
CA LYS A 69 0.59 -1.50 2.25
C LYS A 69 -0.09 -0.59 3.26
N ILE A 70 -1.05 0.19 2.78
CA ILE A 70 -1.84 1.13 3.57
C ILE A 70 -3.31 0.84 3.31
N VAL A 71 -4.07 0.58 4.37
CA VAL A 71 -5.53 0.39 4.32
C VAL A 71 -6.18 1.57 5.02
N LEU A 72 -7.09 2.24 4.33
CA LEU A 72 -7.91 3.31 4.88
C LEU A 72 -9.25 2.78 5.37
N TRP A 73 -9.84 1.85 4.62
CA TRP A 73 -11.07 1.13 4.97
C TRP A 73 -11.17 -0.17 4.17
N GLU A 74 -11.83 -1.20 4.70
CA GLU A 74 -12.03 -2.47 4.00
C GLU A 74 -13.45 -3.01 4.20
N ASN A 75 -14.00 -3.64 3.16
CA ASN A 75 -15.23 -4.43 3.26
C ASN A 75 -14.93 -5.85 3.78
N ALA A 76 -13.81 -6.42 3.33
CA ALA A 76 -13.38 -7.77 3.66
C ALA A 76 -11.85 -7.88 3.72
N ASN A 77 -11.37 -8.83 4.53
CA ASN A 77 -9.94 -9.08 4.71
C ASN A 77 -9.33 -9.89 3.55
N THR A 78 -9.10 -9.27 2.39
CA THR A 78 -8.84 -10.01 1.13
C THR A 78 -7.80 -9.46 0.14
N SER A 79 -6.73 -8.72 0.43
CA SER A 79 -5.75 -8.26 -0.61
C SER A 79 -6.25 -7.41 -1.81
N ILE A 80 -7.57 -7.27 -2.03
CA ILE A 80 -8.18 -6.43 -3.08
C ILE A 80 -9.40 -5.64 -2.59
N ASP A 81 -10.12 -6.11 -1.57
CA ASP A 81 -11.39 -5.51 -1.14
C ASP A 81 -11.20 -4.40 -0.09
N PHE A 82 -10.53 -3.32 -0.49
CA PHE A 82 -10.23 -2.19 0.40
C PHE A 82 -9.97 -0.88 -0.36
N TYR A 83 -10.05 0.25 0.36
CA TYR A 83 -9.52 1.53 -0.08
C TYR A 83 -8.12 1.71 0.49
N GLY A 84 -7.14 2.00 -0.36
CA GLY A 84 -5.77 2.15 0.11
C GLY A 84 -4.71 2.19 -0.97
N PHE A 85 -3.48 1.92 -0.56
CA PHE A 85 -2.28 1.99 -1.39
C PHE A 85 -1.42 0.74 -1.24
N GLY A 86 -0.69 0.42 -2.29
CA GLY A 86 0.32 -0.63 -2.28
C GLY A 86 1.19 -0.64 -3.51
N ILE A 87 1.80 -1.79 -3.80
CA ILE A 87 2.76 -1.94 -4.90
C ILE A 87 2.65 -3.33 -5.51
N ASN A 88 2.79 -3.39 -6.84
CA ASN A 88 3.01 -4.61 -7.62
C ASN A 88 4.38 -4.49 -8.31
N GLY A 89 4.89 -5.57 -8.92
CA GLY A 89 6.15 -5.53 -9.66
C GLY A 89 6.15 -4.42 -10.72
N GLY A 90 6.97 -3.37 -10.50
CA GLY A 90 7.07 -2.21 -11.39
C GLY A 90 5.84 -1.29 -11.42
N THR A 91 4.90 -1.38 -10.46
CA THR A 91 3.65 -0.59 -10.48
C THR A 91 3.27 -0.08 -9.09
N LEU A 92 3.10 1.23 -8.95
CA LEU A 92 2.41 1.82 -7.79
C LEU A 92 0.91 1.55 -7.88
N ARG A 93 0.29 1.14 -6.78
CA ARG A 93 -1.11 0.72 -6.75
C ARG A 93 -1.96 1.65 -5.88
N TYR A 94 -3.06 2.10 -6.45
CA TYR A 94 -4.19 2.70 -5.75
C TYR A 94 -5.31 1.67 -5.79
N GLN A 95 -5.86 1.27 -4.63
CA GLN A 95 -6.91 0.25 -4.56
C GLN A 95 -8.27 0.87 -4.20
N ILE A 96 -9.29 0.43 -4.92
CA ILE A 96 -10.71 0.54 -4.55
C ILE A 96 -11.31 -0.88 -4.50
N PRO A 97 -12.32 -1.13 -3.66
CA PRO A 97 -12.79 -2.49 -3.41
C PRO A 97 -13.49 -3.16 -4.60
N ALA A 98 -14.25 -2.41 -5.40
CA ALA A 98 -14.99 -2.94 -6.53
C ALA A 98 -15.05 -2.00 -7.75
N VAL A 99 -15.50 -2.53 -8.89
CA VAL A 99 -15.61 -1.78 -10.16
C VAL A 99 -16.61 -0.62 -10.11
N GLY A 100 -17.57 -0.66 -9.18
CA GLY A 100 -18.53 0.41 -8.92
C GLY A 100 -17.96 1.57 -8.11
N ASN A 101 -16.76 1.43 -7.56
CA ASN A 101 -16.07 2.49 -6.84
C ASN A 101 -15.21 3.34 -7.80
N VAL A 102 -14.74 4.48 -7.30
CA VAL A 102 -14.08 5.51 -8.12
C VAL A 102 -12.85 6.03 -7.40
N HIS A 103 -11.73 6.13 -8.13
CA HIS A 103 -10.63 6.98 -7.72
C HIS A 103 -10.95 8.41 -8.15
N SER A 104 -11.15 9.29 -7.18
CA SER A 104 -11.57 10.67 -7.44
C SER A 104 -10.52 11.67 -6.95
N PHE A 105 -10.21 12.63 -7.81
CA PHE A 105 -9.42 13.82 -7.49
C PHE A 105 -10.40 14.99 -7.39
N VAL A 106 -10.55 15.54 -6.19
CA VAL A 106 -11.61 16.50 -5.85
C VAL A 106 -11.05 17.83 -5.36
N ALA A 107 -11.76 18.92 -5.66
CA ALA A 107 -11.60 20.24 -5.06
C ALA A 107 -12.95 20.70 -4.49
N GLY A 108 -13.08 20.71 -3.16
CA GLY A 108 -14.37 20.89 -2.50
C GLY A 108 -15.37 19.81 -2.95
N ASN A 109 -16.55 20.23 -3.40
CA ASN A 109 -17.59 19.34 -3.94
C ASN A 109 -17.45 19.05 -5.44
N THR A 110 -16.36 19.49 -6.08
CA THR A 110 -16.15 19.31 -7.52
C THR A 110 -15.16 18.18 -7.78
N ALA A 111 -15.60 17.16 -8.54
CA ALA A 111 -14.70 16.16 -9.09
C ALA A 111 -13.93 16.74 -10.28
N LEU A 112 -12.60 16.83 -10.16
CA LEU A 112 -11.70 17.28 -11.22
C LEU A 112 -11.35 16.13 -12.17
N LEU A 113 -11.14 14.94 -11.62
CA LEU A 113 -10.87 13.72 -12.37
C LEU A 113 -11.43 12.51 -11.63
N ASN A 114 -12.20 11.69 -12.35
CA ASN A 114 -12.67 10.40 -11.88
C ASN A 114 -12.12 9.29 -12.78
N ILE A 115 -11.56 8.28 -12.16
CA ILE A 115 -11.22 7.01 -12.79
C ILE A 115 -12.12 5.95 -12.17
N PHE A 116 -13.09 5.49 -12.95
CA PHE A 116 -14.03 4.46 -12.52
C PHE A 116 -13.33 3.10 -12.56
N GLY A 117 -13.71 2.18 -11.66
CA GLY A 117 -13.14 0.83 -11.65
C GLY A 117 -13.40 0.03 -12.95
N THR A 118 -14.35 0.47 -13.78
CA THR A 118 -14.59 -0.04 -15.14
C THR A 118 -13.57 0.43 -16.19
N GLY A 119 -12.61 1.29 -15.81
CA GLY A 119 -11.57 1.81 -16.69
C GLY A 119 -12.01 2.97 -17.60
N GLN A 120 -13.25 3.45 -17.49
CA GLN A 120 -13.71 4.61 -18.23
C GLN A 120 -13.23 5.92 -17.57
N ARG A 121 -12.61 6.80 -18.35
CA ARG A 121 -12.27 8.17 -17.95
C ARG A 121 -13.40 9.07 -18.42
N TYR A 122 -14.04 9.81 -17.52
CA TYR A 122 -14.90 10.93 -17.94
C TYR A 122 -14.05 12.18 -17.98
N PRO A 123 -13.75 12.76 -19.15
CA PRO A 123 -13.15 14.09 -19.19
C PRO A 123 -14.28 15.08 -18.87
N GLY A 124 -14.07 15.93 -17.87
CA GLY A 124 -15.00 17.01 -17.55
C GLY A 124 -15.36 17.84 -18.80
N ARG A 125 -16.65 18.12 -18.95
CA ARG A 125 -17.39 19.07 -19.81
C ARG A 125 -16.96 19.40 -21.27
N TYR A 126 -15.87 18.91 -21.84
CA TYR A 126 -15.53 19.15 -23.26
C TYR A 126 -14.80 17.97 -23.92
N ALA A 127 -15.36 16.76 -23.82
CA ALA A 127 -14.82 15.60 -24.52
C ALA A 127 -15.41 15.49 -25.93
N TYR A 128 -14.64 15.86 -26.96
CA TYR A 128 -14.91 15.42 -28.32
C TYR A 128 -14.68 13.90 -28.38
N PRO A 129 -15.62 13.10 -28.91
CA PRO A 129 -15.41 11.67 -29.05
C PRO A 129 -14.22 11.43 -29.99
N ILE A 130 -13.29 10.55 -29.61
CA ILE A 130 -12.27 10.04 -30.52
C ILE A 130 -12.99 9.23 -31.59
N LYS A 131 -13.37 9.88 -32.70
CA LYS A 131 -13.77 9.18 -33.91
C LYS A 131 -12.52 8.53 -34.47
N ARG A 132 -12.34 7.22 -34.22
CA ARG A 132 -11.44 6.41 -35.03
C ARG A 132 -11.90 6.57 -36.47
N ARG A 133 -11.10 7.26 -37.29
CA ARG A 133 -11.41 7.44 -38.71
C ARG A 133 -11.41 6.04 -39.36
N PRO A 134 -12.49 5.61 -40.03
CA PRO A 134 -12.42 4.40 -40.84
C PRO A 134 -11.41 4.65 -41.96
N VAL A 135 -10.36 3.84 -42.04
CA VAL A 135 -9.48 3.81 -43.21
C VAL A 135 -10.29 3.16 -44.33
N LYS A 136 -10.89 3.97 -45.22
CA LYS A 136 -11.46 3.44 -46.46
C LYS A 136 -10.30 2.99 -47.34
N GLY A 137 -10.09 1.68 -47.43
CA GLY A 137 -9.27 1.06 -48.46
C GLY A 137 -9.82 1.46 -49.83
N LYS A 138 -9.00 2.16 -50.62
CA LYS A 138 -9.26 2.39 -52.03
C LYS A 138 -8.91 1.10 -52.77
N TYR A 139 -9.90 0.31 -53.16
CA TYR A 139 -9.71 -0.60 -54.28
C TYR A 139 -9.85 0.25 -55.56
N CYS A 140 -8.75 0.44 -56.29
CA CYS A 140 -8.82 0.85 -57.68
C CYS A 140 -8.74 -0.42 -58.53
N SER A 141 -9.85 -0.80 -59.17
CA SER A 141 -9.86 -1.70 -60.32
C SER A 141 -9.67 -0.85 -61.57
N HIS A 142 -8.60 -1.08 -62.33
CA HIS A 142 -8.55 -0.94 -63.79
C HIS A 142 -7.63 -2.06 -64.29
#